data_AF-A0A942ZAM5-F1
#
_entry.id   AF-A0A942ZAM5-F1
#
_cell.length_a   1.000
_cell.length_b   1.000
_cell.length_c   1.000
_cell.angle_alpha   90.00
_cell.angle_beta   90.00
_cell.angle_gamma   90.00
#
_symmetry.space_group_name_H-M   'P 1'
#
loop_
_entity.id
_entity.type
_entity.pdbx_description
1 polymer ?
#
loop_
_entity_poly.entity_id
_entity_poly.type
_entity_poly.pdbx_seq_one_letter_code
_entity_poly.pdbx_strand_id
1 'polypeptide(L)'
;MAQNNLGVLVETIFNAPLWVQEVIFVDMKKHLEEKLKGVTDATEEEIYPTYIPELSFKGKKELETHDHNHDFNIYKYLTSASQGLRVIDITLNNFWTLEESSKYLAECIKNEYIKSPANPALYAGIFYIGGEIRLGEYVKKLNMINIEQLDDVLRKQKQYNEENPQSPKKIGEMLLSMGYVANKDIDKILYIKNEAKKRFILSNDLKAPAKAENVNYEELQQKIQKLTQENNLLKDKLRAIFNIQNKKTNG
;
A
#
# COMPACT_ATOMS: atom_id res chain seq x y z
N MET A 1 8.50 12.08 -15.78
CA MET A 1 8.71 11.33 -14.52
C MET A 1 7.61 11.74 -13.56
N ALA A 2 6.91 10.80 -12.92
CA ALA A 2 5.94 11.15 -11.88
C ALA A 2 6.69 11.86 -10.76
N GLN A 3 6.30 13.10 -10.46
CA GLN A 3 6.92 13.89 -9.41
C GLN A 3 6.54 13.27 -8.06
N ASN A 4 7.54 12.85 -7.27
CA ASN A 4 7.30 12.26 -5.95
C ASN A 4 6.69 13.33 -5.03
N ASN A 5 5.36 13.29 -4.86
CA ASN A 5 4.62 14.29 -4.07
C ASN A 5 5.14 14.38 -2.62
N LEU A 6 5.64 13.28 -2.05
CA LEU A 6 6.26 13.31 -0.73
C LEU A 6 7.61 14.03 -0.77
N GLY A 7 8.42 13.79 -1.81
CA GLY A 7 9.67 14.51 -2.02
C GLY A 7 9.46 16.02 -2.07
N VAL A 8 8.46 16.49 -2.83
CA VAL A 8 8.09 17.92 -2.90
C VAL A 8 7.70 18.47 -1.53
N LEU A 9 6.89 17.74 -0.76
CA LEU A 9 6.50 18.15 0.59
C LEU A 9 7.71 18.25 1.53
N VAL A 10 8.56 17.22 1.53
CA VAL A 10 9.76 17.16 2.37
C VAL A 10 10.75 18.27 2.00
N GLU A 11 11.00 18.51 0.72
CA GLU A 11 11.84 19.62 0.25
C GLU A 11 11.26 20.98 0.68
N THR A 12 9.94 21.14 0.60
CA THR A 12 9.27 22.38 1.06
C THR A 12 9.51 22.60 2.57
N ILE A 13 9.44 21.55 3.38
CA ILE A 13 9.72 21.61 4.81
C ILE A 13 11.20 21.92 5.06
N PHE A 14 12.13 21.25 4.36
CA PHE A 14 13.58 21.47 4.52
C PHE A 14 14.05 22.85 4.08
N ASN A 15 13.36 23.48 3.14
CA ASN A 15 13.65 24.85 2.72
C ASN A 15 13.08 25.93 3.67
N ALA A 16 12.21 25.56 4.62
CA ALA A 16 11.71 26.49 5.62
C ALA A 16 12.80 26.83 6.67
N PRO A 17 12.74 27.98 7.36
CA PRO A 17 13.65 28.29 8.46
C PRO A 17 13.63 27.23 9.57
N LEU A 18 14.77 27.00 10.24
CA LEU A 18 14.89 25.96 11.28
C LEU A 18 13.82 26.06 12.38
N TRP A 19 13.48 27.26 12.84
CA TRP A 19 12.45 27.45 13.86
C TRP A 19 11.05 26.98 13.40
N VAL A 20 10.78 27.00 12.08
CA VAL A 20 9.56 26.41 11.51
C VAL A 20 9.65 24.88 11.51
N GLN A 21 10.81 24.35 11.10
CA GLN A 21 11.05 22.90 11.08
C GLN A 21 10.91 22.29 12.47
N GLU A 22 11.43 22.95 13.50
CA GLU A 22 11.30 22.55 14.91
C GLU A 22 9.83 22.46 15.35
N VAL A 23 9.01 23.47 15.00
CA VAL A 23 7.57 23.47 15.31
C VAL A 23 6.86 22.33 14.58
N ILE A 24 7.12 22.15 13.26
CA ILE A 24 6.56 21.05 12.48
C ILE A 24 6.91 19.69 13.10
N PHE A 25 8.17 19.51 13.51
CA PHE A 25 8.62 18.28 14.15
C PHE A 25 7.87 18.03 15.47
N VAL A 26 7.78 19.03 16.35
CA VAL A 26 7.09 18.91 17.64
C VAL A 26 5.61 18.58 17.44
N ASP A 27 4.92 19.25 16.51
CA ASP A 27 3.50 19.02 16.26
C ASP A 27 3.25 17.65 15.60
N MET A 28 4.10 17.24 14.66
CA MET A 28 4.04 15.91 14.05
C MET A 28 4.28 14.82 15.09
N LYS A 29 5.28 15.00 15.97
CA LYS A 29 5.58 14.06 17.05
C LYS A 29 4.37 13.90 17.98
N LYS A 30 3.78 15.00 18.46
CA LYS A 30 2.57 14.97 19.29
C LYS A 30 1.41 14.27 18.58
N HIS A 31 1.20 14.58 17.30
CA HIS A 31 0.14 13.94 16.52
C HIS A 31 0.34 12.42 16.41
N LEU A 32 1.56 11.98 16.12
CA LEU A 32 1.89 10.55 16.05
C LEU A 32 1.77 9.87 17.41
N GLU A 33 2.20 10.52 18.50
CA GLU A 33 2.04 10.02 19.87
C GLU A 33 0.56 9.82 20.25
N GLU A 34 -0.31 10.76 19.87
CA GLU A 34 -1.76 10.65 20.10
C GLU A 34 -2.39 9.50 19.30
N LYS A 35 -1.98 9.33 18.04
CA LYS A 35 -2.55 8.31 17.13
C LYS A 35 -1.98 6.92 17.38
N LEU A 36 -0.72 6.81 17.78
CA LEU A 36 0.00 5.54 17.93
C LEU A 36 0.28 5.17 19.40
N LYS A 37 -0.17 5.99 20.37
CA LYS A 37 -0.11 5.81 21.84
C LYS A 37 0.98 4.83 22.31
N GLY A 38 2.19 5.32 22.56
CA GLY A 38 3.30 4.52 23.11
C GLY A 38 4.24 3.92 22.06
N VAL A 39 4.32 4.53 20.87
CA VAL A 39 5.35 4.23 19.86
C VAL A 39 6.12 5.53 19.63
N THR A 40 7.06 5.84 20.51
CA THR A 40 7.96 6.99 20.36
C THR A 40 9.36 6.60 19.92
N ASP A 41 9.67 5.30 19.92
CA ASP A 41 11.05 4.79 19.75
C ASP A 41 11.17 3.78 18.61
N ALA A 42 10.27 3.83 17.61
CA ALA A 42 10.40 2.97 16.43
C ALA A 42 11.66 3.34 15.65
N THR A 43 12.55 2.35 15.49
CA THR A 43 13.74 2.47 14.67
C THR A 43 13.37 2.55 13.19
N GLU A 44 14.23 3.15 12.35
CA GLU A 44 13.97 3.24 10.91
C GLU A 44 13.70 1.87 10.27
N GLU A 45 14.34 0.81 10.81
CA GLU A 45 14.19 -0.58 10.38
C GLU A 45 12.80 -1.18 10.70
N GLU A 46 12.06 -0.57 11.62
CA GLU A 46 10.71 -0.98 12.01
C GLU A 46 9.61 -0.23 11.23
N ILE A 47 9.97 0.87 10.54
CA ILE A 47 9.03 1.68 9.74
C ILE A 47 8.90 1.04 8.36
N TYR A 48 8.01 0.05 8.21
CA TYR A 48 7.84 -0.71 6.95
C TYR A 48 7.97 0.10 5.64
N PRO A 49 7.33 1.28 5.46
CA PRO A 49 7.47 2.06 4.23
C PRO A 49 8.90 2.49 3.84
N THR A 50 9.86 2.50 4.78
CA THR A 50 11.29 2.81 4.51
C THR A 50 12.04 1.63 3.90
N TYR A 51 11.49 0.41 3.95
CA TYR A 51 12.14 -0.80 3.45
C TYR A 51 12.53 -0.68 1.97
N ILE A 52 13.73 -1.16 1.62
CA ILE A 52 14.22 -1.24 0.24
C ILE A 52 14.16 -2.72 -0.21
N PRO A 53 13.24 -3.08 -1.12
CA PRO A 53 13.16 -4.44 -1.63
C PRO A 53 14.35 -4.79 -2.52
N GLU A 54 15.00 -5.93 -2.27
CA GLU A 54 16.16 -6.38 -3.05
C GLU A 54 15.76 -7.51 -4.02
N LEU A 55 16.04 -7.32 -5.31
CA LEU A 55 15.83 -8.37 -6.31
C LEU A 55 16.74 -9.58 -6.07
N SER A 56 16.16 -10.76 -6.20
CA SER A 56 16.93 -12.01 -6.32
C SER A 56 17.47 -12.18 -7.74
N PHE A 57 18.33 -13.20 -7.94
CA PHE A 57 18.75 -13.60 -9.28
C PHE A 57 17.55 -13.97 -10.18
N LYS A 58 16.57 -14.69 -9.62
CA LYS A 58 15.34 -15.07 -10.31
C LYS A 58 14.50 -13.86 -10.70
N GLY A 59 14.41 -12.86 -9.83
CA GLY A 59 13.70 -11.61 -10.11
C GLY A 59 14.35 -10.79 -11.20
N LYS A 60 15.69 -10.72 -11.23
CA LYS A 60 16.42 -10.06 -12.33
C LYS A 60 16.17 -10.75 -13.66
N LYS A 61 16.27 -12.08 -13.71
CA LYS A 61 15.99 -12.86 -14.92
C LYS A 61 14.54 -12.66 -15.39
N GLU A 62 13.58 -12.74 -14.48
CA GLU A 62 12.16 -12.53 -14.83
C GLU A 62 11.90 -11.13 -15.39
N LEU A 63 12.56 -10.10 -14.86
CA LEU A 63 12.43 -8.74 -15.36
C LEU A 63 13.02 -8.56 -16.77
N GLU A 64 13.96 -9.41 -17.17
CA GLU A 64 14.52 -9.40 -18.52
C GLU A 64 13.64 -10.20 -19.50
N THR A 65 13.24 -11.42 -19.10
CA THR A 65 12.58 -12.37 -20.02
C THR A 65 11.07 -12.24 -20.06
N HIS A 66 10.44 -11.79 -18.96
CA HIS A 66 8.98 -11.75 -18.78
C HIS A 66 8.30 -13.12 -19.02
N ASP A 67 9.01 -14.21 -18.75
CA ASP A 67 8.56 -15.57 -19.09
C ASP A 67 7.26 -15.97 -18.36
N HIS A 68 7.04 -15.44 -17.14
CA HIS A 68 5.85 -15.79 -16.35
C HIS A 68 4.63 -14.90 -16.65
N ASN A 69 4.78 -13.86 -17.46
CA ASN A 69 3.71 -12.98 -17.95
C ASN A 69 2.77 -12.48 -16.83
N HIS A 70 3.35 -11.94 -15.75
CA HIS A 70 2.63 -11.37 -14.61
C HIS A 70 1.83 -10.11 -14.97
N ASP A 71 0.98 -9.66 -14.05
CA ASP A 71 0.34 -8.35 -14.17
C ASP A 71 1.38 -7.23 -14.31
N PHE A 72 1.06 -6.22 -15.11
CA PHE A 72 1.95 -5.10 -15.38
C PHE A 72 2.44 -4.37 -14.11
N ASN A 73 1.64 -4.36 -13.05
CA ASN A 73 2.03 -3.72 -11.80
C ASN A 73 3.12 -4.51 -11.05
N ILE A 74 3.20 -5.84 -11.24
CA ILE A 74 4.31 -6.64 -10.72
C ILE A 74 5.62 -6.25 -11.39
N TYR A 75 5.63 -6.12 -12.72
CA TYR A 75 6.83 -5.67 -13.44
C TYR A 75 7.22 -4.24 -13.08
N LYS A 76 6.25 -3.31 -12.94
CA LYS A 76 6.51 -1.97 -12.39
C LYS A 76 7.17 -2.01 -11.02
N TYR A 77 6.69 -2.89 -10.15
CA TYR A 77 7.27 -3.07 -8.82
C TYR A 77 8.71 -3.58 -8.92
N LEU A 78 8.97 -4.62 -9.72
CA LEU A 78 10.29 -5.20 -9.93
C LEU A 78 11.29 -4.19 -10.55
N THR A 79 10.87 -3.40 -11.54
CA THR A 79 11.68 -2.30 -12.09
C THR A 79 12.02 -1.25 -11.04
N SER A 80 11.05 -0.90 -10.19
CA SER A 80 11.28 0.09 -9.14
C SER A 80 12.22 -0.45 -8.06
N ALA A 81 12.10 -1.74 -7.73
CA ALA A 81 13.02 -2.45 -6.84
C ALA A 81 14.43 -2.57 -7.43
N SER A 82 14.58 -2.78 -8.76
CA SER A 82 15.90 -2.82 -9.41
C SER A 82 16.64 -1.50 -9.32
N GLN A 83 15.92 -0.40 -9.19
CA GLN A 83 16.46 0.95 -9.02
C GLN A 83 16.80 1.27 -7.55
N GLY A 84 16.57 0.35 -6.62
CA GLY A 84 16.85 0.54 -5.19
C GLY A 84 15.88 1.51 -4.50
N LEU A 85 14.66 1.67 -5.02
CA LEU A 85 13.67 2.55 -4.42
C LEU A 85 13.06 1.94 -3.15
N ARG A 86 12.78 2.78 -2.15
CA ARG A 86 12.06 2.38 -0.94
C ARG A 86 10.59 2.09 -1.25
N VAL A 87 9.94 1.24 -0.46
CA VAL A 87 8.51 0.90 -0.60
C VAL A 87 7.65 2.16 -0.72
N ILE A 88 7.89 3.19 0.09
CA ILE A 88 7.15 4.45 0.01
C ILE A 88 7.29 5.13 -1.35
N ASP A 89 8.49 5.18 -1.92
CA ASP A 89 8.75 5.81 -3.21
C ASP A 89 8.10 5.02 -4.34
N ILE A 90 8.20 3.68 -4.31
CA ILE A 90 7.52 2.79 -5.26
C ILE A 90 6.00 3.02 -5.21
N THR A 91 5.44 3.08 -4.01
CA THR A 91 4.01 3.26 -3.76
C THR A 91 3.51 4.58 -4.34
N LEU A 92 4.20 5.67 -4.01
CA LEU A 92 3.79 7.02 -4.39
C LEU A 92 3.98 7.29 -5.89
N ASN A 93 5.08 6.83 -6.49
CA ASN A 93 5.34 7.00 -7.92
C ASN A 93 4.29 6.32 -8.80
N ASN A 94 3.64 5.28 -8.29
CA ASN A 94 2.59 4.54 -8.99
C ASN A 94 1.17 4.92 -8.55
N PHE A 95 1.01 5.92 -7.67
CA PHE A 95 -0.28 6.32 -7.09
C PHE A 95 -1.03 5.18 -6.39
N TRP A 96 -0.30 4.22 -5.82
CA TRP A 96 -0.86 3.11 -5.07
C TRP A 96 -1.13 3.52 -3.62
N THR A 97 -2.01 2.78 -2.98
CA THR A 97 -2.10 2.66 -1.52
C THR A 97 -0.96 1.78 -1.01
N LEU A 98 -0.65 1.87 0.28
CA LEU A 98 0.34 0.97 0.88
C LEU A 98 -0.17 -0.49 0.84
N GLU A 99 -1.48 -0.72 0.94
CA GLU A 99 -2.10 -2.05 0.78
C GLU A 99 -1.83 -2.65 -0.60
N GLU A 100 -2.10 -1.92 -1.68
CA GLU A 100 -1.84 -2.36 -3.07
C GLU A 100 -0.35 -2.67 -3.28
N SER A 101 0.52 -1.75 -2.84
CA SER A 101 1.97 -1.91 -2.91
C SER A 101 2.47 -3.15 -2.14
N SER A 102 1.94 -3.37 -0.93
CA SER A 102 2.27 -4.54 -0.10
C SER A 102 1.83 -5.84 -0.74
N LYS A 103 0.68 -5.85 -1.43
CA LYS A 103 0.18 -7.02 -2.15
C LYS A 103 1.15 -7.42 -3.27
N TYR A 104 1.58 -6.45 -4.09
CA TYR A 104 2.58 -6.71 -5.14
C TYR A 104 3.91 -7.19 -4.55
N LEU A 105 4.38 -6.56 -3.48
CA LEU A 105 5.60 -7.00 -2.79
C LEU A 105 5.48 -8.43 -2.25
N ALA A 106 4.36 -8.77 -1.61
CA ALA A 106 4.13 -10.11 -1.09
C ALA A 106 4.13 -11.17 -2.21
N GLU A 107 3.52 -10.85 -3.36
CA GLU A 107 3.55 -11.70 -4.55
C GLU A 107 4.96 -11.87 -5.10
N CYS A 108 5.75 -10.79 -5.19
CA CYS A 108 7.16 -10.87 -5.59
C CYS A 108 8.01 -11.70 -4.63
N ILE A 109 7.75 -11.63 -3.32
CA ILE A 109 8.46 -12.45 -2.32
C ILE A 109 8.06 -13.92 -2.44
N LYS A 110 6.77 -14.23 -2.60
CA LYS A 110 6.27 -15.61 -2.78
C LYS A 110 6.87 -16.29 -4.01
N ASN A 111 7.02 -15.54 -5.10
CA ASN A 111 7.63 -16.04 -6.33
C ASN A 111 9.18 -16.03 -6.28
N GLU A 112 9.76 -15.61 -5.15
CA GLU A 112 11.20 -15.49 -4.93
C GLU A 112 11.88 -14.49 -5.87
N TYR A 113 11.15 -13.54 -6.44
CA TYR A 113 11.71 -12.47 -7.26
C TYR A 113 12.37 -11.40 -6.39
N ILE A 114 11.83 -11.16 -5.20
CA ILE A 114 12.41 -10.30 -4.18
C ILE A 114 12.86 -11.18 -3.00
N LYS A 115 14.04 -10.89 -2.45
CA LYS A 115 14.56 -11.61 -1.30
C LYS A 115 13.64 -11.40 -0.09
N SER A 116 13.43 -12.46 0.68
CA SER A 116 12.64 -12.35 1.91
C SER A 116 13.34 -11.41 2.91
N PRO A 117 12.62 -10.45 3.53
CA PRO A 117 13.18 -9.61 4.58
C PRO A 117 13.70 -10.44 5.75
N ALA A 118 14.87 -10.09 6.28
CA ALA A 118 15.46 -10.77 7.43
C ALA A 118 14.66 -10.54 8.72
N ASN A 119 14.06 -9.34 8.87
CA ASN A 119 13.24 -8.98 10.02
C ASN A 119 11.85 -9.66 9.95
N PRO A 120 11.49 -10.54 10.90
CA PRO A 120 10.19 -11.23 10.91
C PRO A 120 9.00 -10.29 11.04
N ALA A 121 9.14 -9.16 11.74
CA ALA A 121 8.08 -8.18 11.91
C ALA A 121 7.77 -7.46 10.60
N LEU A 122 8.82 -7.14 9.84
CA LEU A 122 8.71 -6.56 8.50
C LEU A 122 8.04 -7.54 7.53
N TYR A 123 8.49 -8.81 7.53
CA TYR A 123 7.85 -9.87 6.75
C TYR A 123 6.36 -9.98 7.11
N ALA A 124 6.03 -10.06 8.41
CA ALA A 124 4.66 -10.15 8.86
C ALA A 124 3.84 -8.91 8.42
N GLY A 125 4.42 -7.72 8.51
CA GLY A 125 3.80 -6.45 8.11
C GLY A 125 3.40 -6.43 6.65
N ILE A 126 4.33 -6.80 5.75
CA ILE A 126 4.09 -6.89 4.30
C ILE A 126 2.90 -7.78 3.99
N PHE A 127 2.92 -9.01 4.51
CA PHE A 127 1.87 -9.99 4.21
C PHE A 127 0.54 -9.64 4.88
N TYR A 128 0.55 -9.02 6.06
CA TYR A 128 -0.67 -8.64 6.76
C TYR A 128 -1.35 -7.44 6.12
N ILE A 129 -0.56 -6.41 5.76
CA ILE A 129 -1.05 -5.23 5.05
C ILE A 129 -1.51 -5.61 3.65
N GLY A 130 -0.74 -6.43 2.93
CA GLY A 130 -1.11 -6.95 1.60
C GLY A 130 -2.29 -7.93 1.58
N GLY A 131 -2.84 -8.29 2.75
CA GLY A 131 -4.04 -9.12 2.87
C GLY A 131 -3.81 -10.64 2.75
N GLU A 132 -2.55 -11.07 2.75
CA GLU A 132 -2.13 -12.46 2.56
C GLU A 132 -2.20 -13.32 3.82
N ILE A 133 -1.95 -12.71 4.98
CA ILE A 133 -2.09 -13.36 6.29
C ILE A 133 -3.18 -12.70 7.12
N ARG A 134 -3.81 -13.49 7.99
CA ARG A 134 -4.85 -13.01 8.90
C ARG A 134 -4.26 -12.42 10.19
N LEU A 135 -5.07 -11.68 10.95
CA LEU A 135 -4.65 -11.04 12.20
C LEU A 135 -4.01 -12.03 13.19
N GLY A 136 -4.57 -13.23 13.34
CA GLY A 136 -4.01 -14.26 14.23
C GLY A 136 -2.61 -14.72 13.84
N GLU A 137 -2.36 -14.92 12.55
CA GLU A 137 -1.02 -15.28 12.03
C GLU A 137 -0.04 -14.12 12.17
N TYR A 138 -0.52 -12.89 11.98
CA TYR A 138 0.29 -11.69 12.14
C TYR A 138 0.79 -11.55 13.59
N VAL A 139 -0.11 -11.59 14.59
CA VAL A 139 0.28 -11.47 16.00
C VAL A 139 1.17 -12.63 16.46
N LYS A 140 0.99 -13.83 15.89
CA LYS A 140 1.87 -14.98 16.12
C LYS A 140 3.27 -14.73 15.54
N LYS A 141 3.39 -14.20 14.32
CA LYS A 141 4.68 -13.87 13.71
C LYS A 141 5.43 -12.75 14.45
N LEU A 142 4.69 -11.88 15.16
CA LEU A 142 5.26 -10.88 16.06
C LEU A 142 5.63 -11.44 17.45
N ASN A 143 5.50 -12.75 17.68
CA ASN A 143 5.71 -13.41 18.98
C ASN A 143 4.82 -12.87 20.12
N MET A 144 3.69 -12.24 19.79
CA MET A 144 2.71 -11.79 20.81
C MET A 144 1.95 -12.98 21.40
N ILE A 145 1.80 -14.04 20.60
CA ILE A 145 1.19 -15.32 20.99
C ILE A 145 1.99 -16.48 20.39
N ASN A 146 1.87 -17.66 20.99
CA ASN A 146 2.43 -18.90 20.45
C ASN A 146 1.39 -19.69 19.61
N ILE A 147 1.80 -20.83 19.07
CA ILE A 147 0.93 -21.66 18.20
C ILE A 147 -0.23 -22.30 18.99
N GLU A 148 0.02 -22.73 20.22
CA GLU A 148 -0.98 -23.36 21.08
C GLU A 148 -2.10 -22.37 21.44
N GLN A 149 -1.73 -21.13 21.79
CA GLN A 149 -2.64 -20.03 22.04
C GLN A 149 -3.45 -19.67 20.79
N LEU A 150 -2.84 -19.68 19.61
CA LEU A 150 -3.56 -19.44 18.36
C LEU A 150 -4.57 -20.55 18.06
N ASP A 151 -4.19 -21.82 18.26
CA ASP A 151 -5.07 -22.97 18.06
C ASP A 151 -6.26 -22.95 19.03
N ASP A 152 -6.01 -22.61 20.30
CA ASP A 152 -7.04 -22.46 21.32
C ASP A 152 -8.03 -21.34 20.98
N VAL A 153 -7.53 -20.20 20.50
CA VAL A 153 -8.36 -19.09 20.02
C VAL A 153 -9.24 -19.54 18.86
N LEU A 154 -8.68 -20.23 17.88
CA LEU A 154 -9.42 -20.70 16.70
C LEU A 154 -10.50 -21.72 17.08
N ARG A 155 -10.18 -22.67 17.97
CA ARG A 155 -11.15 -23.66 18.47
C ARG A 155 -12.31 -22.99 19.20
N LYS A 156 -12.01 -22.11 20.15
CA LYS A 156 -13.05 -21.42 20.93
C LYS A 156 -13.84 -20.42 20.07
N GLN A 157 -13.21 -19.75 19.10
CA GLN A 157 -13.92 -18.90 18.14
C GLN A 157 -14.93 -19.71 17.33
N LYS A 158 -14.53 -20.89 16.84
CA LYS A 158 -15.41 -21.77 16.09
C LYS A 158 -16.61 -22.22 16.94
N GLN A 159 -16.35 -22.72 18.15
CA GLN A 159 -17.40 -23.11 19.11
C GLN A 159 -18.36 -21.94 19.40
N TYR A 160 -17.82 -20.77 19.74
CA TYR A 160 -18.63 -19.59 20.03
C TYR A 160 -19.51 -19.17 18.84
N ASN A 161 -18.97 -19.21 17.62
CA ASN A 161 -19.69 -18.80 16.41
C ASN A 161 -20.74 -19.83 15.98
N GLU A 162 -20.54 -21.11 16.29
CA GLU A 162 -21.55 -22.16 16.13
C GLU A 162 -22.70 -22.00 17.13
N GLU A 163 -22.39 -21.65 18.39
CA GLU A 163 -23.37 -21.40 19.44
C GLU A 163 -24.10 -20.06 19.28
N ASN A 164 -23.47 -19.06 18.64
CA ASN A 164 -23.99 -17.70 18.47
C ASN A 164 -23.98 -17.24 17.00
N PRO A 165 -24.77 -17.86 16.10
CA PRO A 165 -24.75 -17.54 14.67
C PRO A 165 -25.11 -16.08 14.34
N GLN A 166 -25.91 -15.43 15.20
CA GLN A 166 -26.38 -14.06 15.03
C GLN A 166 -25.34 -12.99 15.40
N SER A 167 -24.29 -13.36 16.14
CA SER A 167 -23.23 -12.44 16.58
C SER A 167 -21.87 -13.13 16.59
N PRO A 168 -21.32 -13.50 15.42
CA PRO A 168 -20.03 -14.16 15.35
C PRO A 168 -18.92 -13.22 15.82
N LYS A 169 -18.03 -13.73 16.67
CA LYS A 169 -16.83 -13.01 17.11
C LYS A 169 -15.72 -13.10 16.09
N LYS A 170 -15.01 -11.99 15.91
CA LYS A 170 -13.77 -11.93 15.14
C LYS A 170 -12.60 -12.45 15.96
N ILE A 171 -11.52 -12.86 15.28
CA ILE A 171 -10.34 -13.40 15.95
C ILE A 171 -9.69 -12.38 16.90
N GLY A 172 -9.71 -11.09 16.54
CA GLY A 172 -9.22 -10.00 17.40
C GLY A 172 -10.01 -9.91 18.70
N GLU A 173 -11.34 -9.92 18.63
CA GLU A 173 -12.21 -9.90 19.82
C GLU A 173 -11.98 -11.14 20.69
N MET A 174 -11.72 -12.29 20.07
CA MET A 174 -11.43 -13.52 20.79
C MET A 174 -10.08 -13.45 21.53
N LEU A 175 -9.03 -12.96 20.86
CA LEU A 175 -7.70 -12.74 21.45
C LEU A 175 -7.77 -11.81 22.67
N LEU A 176 -8.60 -10.76 22.60
CA LEU A 176 -8.85 -9.85 23.73
C LEU A 176 -9.60 -10.54 24.86
N SER A 177 -10.67 -11.27 24.54
CA SER A 177 -11.49 -11.96 25.55
C SER A 177 -10.72 -13.04 26.31
N MET A 178 -9.71 -13.63 25.66
CA MET A 178 -8.83 -14.64 26.25
C MET A 178 -7.62 -14.03 26.96
N GLY A 179 -7.44 -12.70 26.92
CA GLY A 179 -6.35 -12.00 27.58
C GLY A 179 -4.96 -12.24 26.97
N TYR A 180 -4.89 -12.77 25.74
CA TYR A 180 -3.62 -13.07 25.08
C TYR A 180 -2.95 -11.84 24.48
N VAL A 181 -3.74 -10.84 24.11
CA VAL A 181 -3.24 -9.56 23.56
C VAL A 181 -3.96 -8.41 24.24
N ALA A 182 -3.26 -7.28 24.45
CA ALA A 182 -3.89 -6.09 25.00
C ALA A 182 -4.75 -5.37 23.95
N ASN A 183 -5.85 -4.75 24.39
CA ASN A 183 -6.78 -4.03 23.51
C ASN A 183 -6.07 -2.93 22.68
N LYS A 184 -5.20 -2.17 23.36
CA LYS A 184 -4.38 -1.13 22.74
C LYS A 184 -3.55 -1.64 21.55
N ASP A 185 -3.08 -2.90 21.56
CA ASP A 185 -2.19 -3.40 20.53
C ASP A 185 -2.99 -3.88 19.31
N ILE A 186 -4.13 -4.55 19.53
CA ILE A 186 -5.05 -4.91 18.45
C ILE A 186 -5.59 -3.67 17.75
N ASP A 187 -6.04 -2.66 18.51
CA ASP A 187 -6.57 -1.41 17.95
C ASP A 187 -5.54 -0.70 17.07
N LYS A 188 -4.27 -0.65 17.50
CA LYS A 188 -3.17 -0.08 16.70
C LYS A 188 -2.95 -0.85 15.41
N ILE A 189 -2.87 -2.18 15.46
CA ILE A 189 -2.66 -3.02 14.29
C ILE A 189 -3.77 -2.80 13.26
N LEU A 190 -5.02 -2.75 13.72
CA LEU A 190 -6.18 -2.48 12.87
C LEU A 190 -6.18 -1.06 12.32
N TYR A 191 -5.80 -0.07 13.14
CA TYR A 191 -5.66 1.32 12.71
C TYR A 191 -4.65 1.45 11.57
N ILE A 192 -3.43 0.92 11.73
CA ILE A 192 -2.38 0.95 10.70
C ILE A 192 -2.85 0.26 9.42
N LYS A 193 -3.50 -0.90 9.53
CA LYS A 193 -4.06 -1.61 8.37
C LYS A 193 -5.12 -0.79 7.63
N ASN A 194 -5.95 -0.03 8.35
CA ASN A 194 -6.95 0.83 7.73
C ASN A 194 -6.32 2.08 7.10
N GLU A 195 -5.31 2.69 7.72
CA GLU A 195 -4.56 3.81 7.14
C GLU A 195 -3.83 3.39 5.86
N ALA A 196 -3.32 2.16 5.79
CA ALA A 196 -2.62 1.63 4.61
C ALA A 196 -3.48 1.59 3.34
N LYS A 197 -4.81 1.66 3.47
CA LYS A 197 -5.78 1.71 2.36
C LYS A 197 -6.01 3.12 1.82
N LYS A 198 -5.53 4.15 2.51
CA LYS A 198 -5.68 5.54 2.07
C LYS A 198 -4.60 5.86 1.05
N ARG A 199 -4.98 6.61 0.01
CA ARG A 199 -4.04 7.16 -0.95
C ARG A 199 -3.47 8.46 -0.41
N PHE A 200 -2.16 8.65 -0.57
CA PHE A 200 -1.55 9.94 -0.32
C PHE A 200 -1.87 10.89 -1.49
N ILE A 201 -2.49 12.02 -1.18
CA ILE A 201 -2.84 13.06 -2.15
C ILE A 201 -2.30 14.38 -1.59
N LEU A 202 -1.31 14.96 -2.27
CA LEU A 202 -0.87 16.31 -1.97
C LEU A 202 -1.80 17.30 -2.67
N SER A 203 -2.43 18.21 -1.91
CA SER A 203 -3.26 19.28 -2.48
C SER A 203 -2.43 20.14 -3.44
N ASN A 204 -3.04 20.58 -4.54
CA ASN A 204 -2.35 21.37 -5.57
C ASN A 204 -1.82 22.71 -5.03
N ASP A 205 -2.32 23.20 -3.90
CA ASP A 205 -1.90 24.47 -3.29
C ASP A 205 -0.48 24.41 -2.70
N LEU A 206 0.05 23.21 -2.42
CA LEU A 206 1.42 22.99 -1.95
C LEU A 206 2.40 22.66 -3.07
N LYS A 207 1.90 22.38 -4.29
CA LYS A 207 2.78 22.27 -5.45
C LYS A 207 3.24 23.69 -5.76
N ALA A 208 4.53 23.97 -5.56
CA ALA A 208 5.12 25.19 -6.08
C ALA A 208 4.62 25.39 -7.52
N PRO A 209 4.19 26.61 -7.92
CA PRO A 209 3.84 26.84 -9.30
C PRO A 209 5.07 26.42 -10.10
N ALA A 210 4.94 25.32 -10.86
CA ALA A 210 6.01 24.90 -11.76
C ALA A 210 6.39 26.17 -12.52
N LYS A 211 7.66 26.57 -12.45
CA LYS A 211 8.16 27.66 -13.30
C LYS A 211 7.61 27.35 -14.69
N ALA A 212 6.77 28.23 -15.22
CA ALA A 212 6.12 28.02 -16.49
C ALA A 212 7.23 27.96 -17.54
N GLU A 213 7.78 26.78 -17.77
CA GLU A 213 8.57 26.47 -18.95
C GLU A 213 7.61 26.66 -20.11
N ASN A 214 7.77 27.77 -20.84
CA ASN A 214 7.01 28.18 -22.03
C ASN A 214 6.09 27.08 -22.58
N VAL A 215 4.94 26.93 -21.94
CA VAL A 215 3.99 25.90 -22.29
C VAL A 215 3.36 26.37 -23.58
N ASN A 216 3.67 25.72 -24.70
CA ASN A 216 3.07 26.05 -25.98
C ASN A 216 1.58 25.66 -25.94
N TYR A 217 0.75 26.61 -25.50
CA TYR A 217 -0.69 26.42 -25.31
C TYR A 217 -1.38 25.94 -26.58
N GLU A 218 -0.85 26.27 -27.76
CA GLU A 218 -1.40 25.84 -29.05
C GLU A 218 -1.22 24.33 -29.27
N GLU A 219 -0.04 23.77 -28.98
CA GLU A 219 0.18 22.32 -29.11
C GLU A 219 -0.67 21.52 -28.11
N LEU A 220 -0.84 22.02 -26.90
CA LEU A 220 -1.70 21.38 -25.90
C LEU A 220 -3.17 21.43 -26.31
N GLN A 221 -3.66 22.55 -26.84
CA GLN A 221 -5.02 22.64 -27.34
C GLN A 221 -5.25 21.70 -28.53
N GLN A 222 -4.30 21.63 -29.46
CA GLN A 222 -4.37 20.68 -30.58
C GLN A 222 -4.40 19.23 -30.09
N LYS A 223 -3.61 18.88 -29.08
CA LYS A 223 -3.58 17.54 -28.51
C LYS A 223 -4.86 17.19 -27.76
N ILE A 224 -5.42 18.13 -26.99
CA ILE A 224 -6.72 17.98 -26.32
C ILE A 224 -7.83 17.79 -27.37
N GLN A 225 -7.81 18.57 -28.45
CA GLN A 225 -8.81 18.49 -29.50
C GLN A 225 -8.75 17.14 -30.23
N LYS A 226 -7.54 16.65 -30.55
CA LYS A 226 -7.32 15.34 -31.16
C LYS A 226 -7.77 14.20 -30.25
N LEU A 227 -7.41 14.23 -28.96
CA LEU A 227 -7.83 13.22 -27.98
C LEU A 227 -9.35 13.24 -27.74
N THR A 228 -9.99 14.41 -27.84
CA THR A 228 -11.45 14.54 -27.75
C THR A 228 -12.14 13.92 -28.97
N GLN A 229 -11.59 14.13 -30.16
CA GLN A 229 -12.09 13.52 -31.40
C GLN A 229 -11.94 11.99 -31.37
N GLU A 230 -10.78 11.48 -30.95
CA GLU A 230 -10.53 10.03 -30.80
C GLU A 230 -11.48 9.40 -29.77
N ASN A 231 -11.74 10.05 -28.64
CA ASN A 231 -12.70 9.58 -27.65
C ASN A 231 -14.14 9.52 -28.19
N ASN A 232 -14.56 10.53 -28.96
CA ASN A 232 -15.89 10.53 -29.57
C ASN A 232 -16.02 9.40 -30.60
N LEU A 233 -15.00 9.20 -31.43
CA LEU A 233 -14.95 8.09 -32.39
C LEU A 233 -15.01 6.72 -31.70
N LEU A 234 -14.29 6.55 -30.58
CA LEU A 234 -14.32 5.32 -29.79
C LEU A 234 -15.69 5.09 -29.16
N LYS A 235 -16.34 6.15 -28.64
CA LYS A 235 -17.71 6.06 -28.11
C LYS A 235 -18.72 5.65 -29.18
N ASP A 236 -18.59 6.17 -30.39
CA ASP A 236 -19.48 5.79 -31.50
C ASP A 236 -19.25 4.35 -31.97
N LYS A 237 -17.98 3.89 -32.02
CA LYS A 237 -17.65 2.48 -32.27
C LYS A 237 -18.21 1.56 -31.18
N LEU A 238 -18.10 1.95 -29.92
CA LEU A 238 -18.66 1.20 -28.79
C LEU A 238 -20.19 1.11 -28.88
N ARG A 239 -20.88 2.20 -29.22
CA ARG A 239 -22.34 2.21 -29.46
C ARG A 239 -22.74 1.29 -30.61
N ALA A 240 -21.98 1.29 -31.71
CA ALA A 240 -22.22 0.41 -32.85
C ALA A 240 -22.08 -1.08 -32.46
N ILE A 241 -21.02 -1.42 -31.70
CA ILE A 241 -20.82 -2.78 -31.19
C ILE A 241 -21.96 -3.20 -30.24
N PHE A 242 -22.37 -2.30 -29.33
CA PHE A 242 -23.47 -2.55 -28.39
C PHE A 242 -24.80 -2.82 -29.12
N ASN A 243 -25.10 -2.05 -30.16
CA ASN A 243 -26.30 -2.25 -30.99
C ASN A 243 -26.28 -3.55 -31.80
N ILE A 244 -25.10 -4.00 -32.24
CA ILE A 244 -24.93 -5.28 -32.93
C ILE A 244 -25.13 -6.46 -31.95
N GLN A 245 -24.64 -6.34 -30.71
CA GLN A 245 -24.81 -7.37 -29.68
C GLN A 245 -26.28 -7.51 -29.23
N ASN A 246 -27.03 -6.40 -29.13
CA ASN A 246 -28.46 -6.42 -28.81
C ASN A 246 -29.35 -6.99 -29.93
N LYS A 247 -28.92 -6.89 -31.20
CA LYS A 247 -29.60 -7.55 -32.32
C LYS A 247 -29.36 -9.06 -32.39
N LYS A 248 -28.22 -9.55 -31.87
CA LYS A 248 -27.90 -10.99 -31.81
C LYS A 248 -28.56 -11.72 -30.65
N THR A 249 -29.08 -11.01 -29.65
CA THR A 249 -29.73 -11.59 -28.46
C THR A 249 -31.25 -11.70 -28.56
N ASN A 250 -31.86 -11.08 -29.58
CA ASN A 250 -33.31 -11.10 -29.85
C ASN A 250 -33.66 -11.80 -31.18
N GLY A 251 -32.80 -12.69 -31.67
CA GLY A 251 -33.00 -13.48 -32.90
C GLY A 251 -32.96 -14.97 -32.62
#